data_AF-A0A2A4NN69-F1
#
_entry.id   AF-A0A2A4NN69-F1
#
_cell.length_a   1.000
_cell.length_b   1.000
_cell.length_c   1.000
_cell.angle_alpha   90.00
_cell.angle_beta   90.00
_cell.angle_gamma   90.00
#
_symmetry.space_group_name_H-M   'P 1'
#
loop_
_entity.id
_entity.type
_entity.pdbx_description
1 polymer ?
#
loop_
_entity_poly.entity_id
_entity_poly.type
_entity_poly.pdbx_seq_one_letter_code
_entity_poly.pdbx_strand_id
1 'polypeptide(L)' 'MTIQAPETKVVDSHRIACDGGAGGHPRVWLQIPEDQGWVECPYCDCRYVYEDHQGES' A
#
# COMPACT_ATOMS: atom_id res chain seq x y z
N MET A 1 8.94 -22.56 -0.44
CA MET A 1 8.28 -21.53 -1.27
C MET A 1 8.74 -20.18 -0.77
N THR A 2 9.42 -19.39 -1.60
CA THR A 2 9.93 -18.05 -1.23
C THR A 2 8.75 -17.09 -1.15
N ILE A 3 8.32 -16.78 0.07
CA ILE A 3 7.32 -15.73 0.33
C ILE A 3 8.00 -14.44 -0.15
N GLN A 4 7.57 -13.90 -1.30
CA GLN A 4 8.07 -12.61 -1.76
C GLN A 4 7.64 -11.60 -0.70
N ALA A 5 8.60 -10.91 -0.09
CA ALA A 5 8.30 -9.95 0.96
C ALA A 5 7.32 -8.88 0.41
N PRO A 6 6.32 -8.47 1.19
CA PRO A 6 5.33 -7.49 0.74
C PRO A 6 6.04 -6.21 0.30
N GLU A 7 5.83 -5.81 -0.96
CA GLU A 7 6.42 -4.59 -1.51
C GLU A 7 5.78 -3.39 -0.81
N THR A 8 6.54 -2.76 0.09
CA THR A 8 6.08 -1.60 0.85
C THR A 8 6.36 -0.33 0.07
N LYS A 9 5.33 0.50 -0.15
CA LYS A 9 5.36 1.75 -0.90
C LYS A 9 4.95 2.89 0.00
N VAL A 10 5.78 3.91 0.07
CA VAL A 10 5.47 5.15 0.80
C VAL A 10 4.67 6.08 -0.12
N VAL A 11 3.59 6.67 0.39
CA VAL A 11 2.66 7.52 -0.37
C VAL A 11 2.29 8.80 0.37
N ASP A 12 2.23 9.91 -0.36
CA ASP A 12 1.83 11.25 0.12
C ASP A 12 0.31 11.43 0.25
N SER A 13 -0.48 10.39 0.03
CA SER A 13 -1.94 10.51 0.02
C SER A 13 -2.57 9.34 0.73
N HIS A 14 -3.64 9.61 1.48
CA HIS A 14 -4.44 8.55 2.08
C HIS A 14 -5.26 7.78 1.04
N ARG A 15 -5.46 8.33 -0.16
CA ARG A 15 -6.19 7.66 -1.25
C ARG A 15 -5.25 7.25 -2.37
N ILE A 16 -5.11 5.95 -2.59
CA ILE A 16 -4.10 5.37 -3.49
C ILE A 16 -4.81 4.64 -4.61
N ALA A 17 -4.41 4.92 -5.85
CA ALA A 17 -4.78 4.08 -6.98
C ALA A 17 -3.77 2.93 -7.12
N CYS A 18 -4.22 1.71 -6.85
CA CYS A 18 -3.43 0.51 -7.08
C CYS A 18 -3.80 -0.12 -8.42
N ASP A 19 -2.85 -0.14 -9.35
CA ASP A 19 -3.01 -0.68 -10.71
C ASP A 19 -2.52 -2.15 -10.84
N GLY A 20 -2.20 -2.81 -9.72
CA GLY A 20 -1.82 -4.23 -9.69
C GLY A 20 -0.41 -4.58 -10.15
N GLY A 21 0.41 -3.59 -10.51
CA GLY A 21 1.83 -3.79 -10.83
C GLY A 21 2.03 -4.91 -11.86
N ALA A 22 3.03 -5.77 -11.65
CA ALA A 22 3.30 -6.91 -12.52
C ALA A 22 2.36 -8.12 -12.30
N GLY A 23 1.53 -8.10 -11.24
CA GLY A 23 0.70 -9.22 -10.78
C GLY A 23 -0.74 -9.23 -11.29
N GLY A 24 -1.22 -8.15 -11.90
CA GLY A 24 -2.45 -8.14 -12.69
C GLY A 24 -3.75 -8.10 -11.88
N HIS A 25 -4.22 -6.89 -11.58
CA HIS A 25 -5.63 -6.62 -11.28
C HIS A 25 -6.03 -5.24 -11.82
N PRO A 26 -7.31 -5.00 -12.12
CA PRO A 26 -7.76 -3.69 -12.57
C PRO A 26 -7.48 -2.62 -11.51
N ARG A 27 -7.39 -1.36 -11.94
CA ARG A 27 -7.22 -0.21 -11.04
C ARG A 27 -8.28 -0.21 -9.95
N VAL A 28 -7.83 -0.29 -8.70
CA VAL A 28 -8.67 -0.13 -7.51
C VAL A 28 -8.19 1.07 -6.71
N TRP A 29 -9.11 1.65 -5.95
CA TRP A 29 -8.82 2.75 -5.03
C TRP A 29 -8.79 2.20 -3.61
N LEU A 30 -7.65 2.36 -2.95
CA LEU A 30 -7.43 2.00 -1.56
C LEU A 30 -7.43 3.27 -0.71
N GLN A 31 -7.94 3.15 0.52
CA GLN A 31 -7.96 4.23 1.51
C GLN A 31 -7.10 3.79 2.70
N ILE A 32 -6.06 4.57 3.00
CA ILE A 32 -5.27 4.42 4.22
C ILE A 32 -6.08 4.98 5.39
N PRO A 33 -6.33 4.18 6.44
CA PRO A 33 -6.92 4.67 7.67
C PRO A 33 -5.92 5.59 8.38
N GLU A 34 -6.39 6.74 8.87
CA GLU A 34 -5.56 7.69 9.63
C GLU A 34 -5.01 7.08 10.93
N ASP A 35 -5.79 6.21 11.59
CA ASP A 35 -5.38 5.50 12.82
C ASP A 35 -4.26 4.48 12.58
N GLN A 36 -4.25 3.84 11.41
CA GLN A 36 -3.29 2.78 11.08
C GLN A 36 -2.06 3.31 10.33
N GLY A 37 -2.23 4.34 9.49
CA GLY A 37 -1.15 4.90 8.67
C GLY A 37 -0.74 4.05 7.47
N TRP A 38 -1.34 2.87 7.25
CA TRP A 38 -1.07 2.03 6.09
C TRP A 38 -2.28 1.20 5.63
N VAL A 39 -2.23 0.70 4.39
CA VAL A 39 -3.23 -0.21 3.79
C VAL A 39 -2.57 -1.24 2.88
N GLU A 40 -3.07 -2.48 2.89
CA GLU A 40 -2.60 -3.55 2.02
C GLU A 40 -3.57 -3.83 0.88
N CYS A 41 -3.04 -4.02 -0.33
CA CYS A 41 -3.85 -4.45 -1.46
C CYS A 41 -4.09 -5.97 -1.38
N PRO A 42 -5.35 -6.45 -1.35
CA PRO A 42 -5.65 -7.88 -1.23
C PRO A 42 -5.31 -8.71 -2.48
N TYR A 43 -4.86 -8.07 -3.56
CA TYR A 43 -4.58 -8.71 -4.84
C TYR A 43 -3.08 -8.84 -5.14
N CYS A 44 -2.33 -7.75 -4.96
CA CYS A 44 -0.90 -7.70 -5.27
C CYS A 44 -0.01 -7.70 -4.03
N ASP A 45 -0.58 -7.78 -2.82
CA ASP A 45 0.15 -7.80 -1.54
C ASP A 45 1.06 -6.56 -1.32
N CYS A 46 0.86 -5.51 -2.12
CA CYS A 46 1.54 -4.23 -1.92
C CYS A 46 0.99 -3.55 -0.68
N ARG A 47 1.89 -3.18 0.24
CA ARG A 47 1.56 -2.37 1.42
C ARG A 47 1.84 -0.91 1.10
N TYR A 48 0.85 -0.05 1.25
CA TYR A 48 0.99 1.39 1.08
C TYR A 48 1.02 2.04 2.46
N VAL A 49 2.07 2.81 2.75
CA VAL A 49 2.29 3.48 4.03
C VAL A 49 2.30 4.99 3.79
N TYR A 50 1.55 5.74 4.58
CA TYR A 50 1.50 7.19 4.46
C TYR A 50 2.78 7.83 5.02
N GLU A 51 3.36 8.81 4.31
CA GLU A 51 4.71 9.33 4.64
C GLU A 51 4.78 9.99 6.02
N ASP A 52 3.70 10.64 6.45
CA ASP A 52 3.58 11.28 7.77
C ASP A 52 3.71 10.27 8.93
N HIS A 53 3.29 9.02 8.72
CA HIS A 53 3.40 7.97 9.74
C HIS A 53 4.86 7.49 9.95
N GLN A 54 5.79 7.82 9.06
CA GLN A 54 7.22 7.50 9.21
C GLN A 54 7.98 8.52 10.09
N GLY A 55 7.27 9.50 10.66
CA GLY A 55 7.82 10.71 11.26
C GLY A 55 7.81 10.79 12.78
N GLU A 56 7.73 9.69 13.54
CA GLU A 56 7.92 9.74 15.00
C GLU A 56 9.35 9.31 15.38
N SER A 57 10.22 10.29 15.62
CA SER A 57 11.53 10.16 16.29
C SER A 57 11.65 11.17 17.41
#